data_AF-V4LPG8-F1
#
_entry.id   AF-V4LPG8-F1
#
_cell.length_a   1.000
_cell.length_b   1.000
_cell.length_c   1.000
_cell.angle_alpha   90.00
_cell.angle_beta   90.00
_cell.angle_gamma   90.00
#
_symmetry.space_group_name_H-M   'P 1'
#
loop_
_entity.id
_entity.type
_entity.pdbx_description
1 polymer ?
#
loop_
_entity_poly.entity_id
_entity_poly.type
_entity_poly.pdbx_seq_one_letter_code
_entity_poly.pdbx_strand_id
1 'polypeptide(L)'
;MRARKLPLFAIFAVCALLYLLYMESPTYTVSEDKPPFKANVPLPRTNVPMSSSSSSSSSVSVVASDQKEKEELDPLVPPPKARKSQRIEWFRRKLPELDILKSTSKSTRFHERVLELYKSNCSAQFFMIWLSPAKSFGPREMLAVDTLFTTNPGACLVILSNSLDSPKGNTILKPFLDRGYNLVAVTLDIPFLVKNTPAEAWLKKLKSGNMDPGSIPLFMNLSDLTRLAVLYKYGGVYLDTDIIFLKDMKGLRNAIGAQSLDPETKRWTRLNNAVMVFDLYHPLMREFLHEYATTFDGNRWGHNSPYLVSRVIERLGCKPEYNLTIFPPDAFYPVNWLQIPRLFKKPATTREAEWVERTVDDLSQGSYMIHLWNKVTRKIKIEEGSVMHKLISTHCTVCGNITNSHT
;
A
#
# COMPACT_ATOMS: atom_id res chain seq x y z
N MET A 1 -29.31 -3.90 73.79
CA MET A 1 -28.58 -3.03 72.85
C MET A 1 -28.18 -3.87 71.64
N ARG A 2 -28.74 -3.60 70.46
CA ARG A 2 -28.45 -4.36 69.23
C ARG A 2 -27.91 -3.37 68.19
N ALA A 3 -26.60 -3.41 67.97
CA ALA A 3 -25.92 -2.55 67.01
C ALA A 3 -26.30 -2.96 65.57
N ARG A 4 -26.81 -2.01 64.79
CA ARG A 4 -27.04 -2.18 63.35
C ARG A 4 -25.69 -2.20 62.63
N LYS A 5 -25.32 -3.34 62.04
CA LYS A 5 -24.19 -3.43 61.11
C LYS A 5 -24.56 -2.72 59.81
N LEU A 6 -23.81 -1.68 59.43
CA LEU A 6 -23.88 -1.13 58.07
C LEU A 6 -23.32 -2.18 57.09
N PRO A 7 -23.93 -2.35 55.90
CA PRO A 7 -23.42 -3.29 54.90
C PRO A 7 -22.13 -2.73 54.29
N LEU A 8 -21.07 -3.56 54.28
CA LEU A 8 -19.74 -3.24 53.73
C LEU A 8 -19.79 -2.64 52.31
N PHE A 9 -20.80 -3.02 51.52
CA PHE A 9 -21.03 -2.51 50.17
C PHE A 9 -21.34 -1.01 50.12
N ALA A 10 -22.02 -0.45 51.13
CA ALA A 10 -22.31 0.98 51.19
C ALA A 10 -21.04 1.80 51.47
N ILE A 11 -20.11 1.26 52.26
CA ILE A 11 -18.82 1.90 52.54
C ILE A 11 -17.95 1.91 51.28
N PHE A 12 -17.86 0.78 50.56
CA PHE A 12 -17.10 0.71 49.31
C PHE A 12 -17.64 1.63 48.20
N ALA A 13 -18.96 1.74 48.07
CA ALA A 13 -19.58 2.64 47.09
C ALA A 13 -19.29 4.12 47.40
N VAL A 14 -19.35 4.51 48.67
CA VAL A 14 -19.03 5.88 49.11
C VAL A 14 -17.54 6.19 48.95
N CYS A 15 -16.64 5.24 49.25
CA CYS A 15 -15.21 5.42 49.03
C CYS A 15 -14.84 5.52 47.54
N ALA A 16 -15.49 4.75 46.66
CA ALA A 16 -15.27 4.84 45.21
C ALA A 16 -15.76 6.16 44.61
N LEU A 17 -16.91 6.67 45.08
CA LEU A 17 -17.43 7.98 44.70
C LEU A 17 -16.55 9.13 45.20
N LEU A 18 -16.03 9.04 46.44
CA LEU A 18 -15.08 10.02 46.95
C LEU A 18 -13.74 9.97 46.20
N TYR A 19 -13.27 8.78 45.80
CA TYR A 19 -12.06 8.64 44.97
C TYR A 19 -12.24 9.27 43.58
N LEU A 20 -13.41 9.09 42.95
CA LEU A 20 -13.72 9.73 41.66
C LEU A 20 -13.88 11.25 41.76
N LEU A 21 -14.34 11.77 42.91
CA LEU A 21 -14.45 13.22 43.16
C LEU A 21 -13.11 13.88 43.53
N TYR A 22 -12.12 13.10 44.00
CA TYR A 22 -10.79 13.61 44.40
C TYR A 22 -9.69 13.36 43.35
N MET A 23 -10.02 12.69 42.23
CA MET A 23 -9.12 12.59 41.08
C MET A 23 -9.13 13.94 40.34
N GLU A 24 -8.26 14.85 40.79
CA GLU A 24 -7.89 16.02 39.99
C GLU A 24 -7.45 15.54 38.60
N SER A 25 -7.99 16.19 37.57
CA SER A 25 -7.57 15.96 36.19
C SER A 25 -6.07 16.25 36.09
N PRO A 26 -5.23 15.38 35.49
CA PRO A 26 -3.83 15.69 35.32
C PRO A 26 -3.71 16.93 34.43
N THR A 27 -3.37 18.07 35.04
CA THR A 27 -2.97 19.28 34.35
C THR A 27 -1.66 18.99 33.63
N TYR A 28 -1.74 18.70 32.34
CA TYR A 28 -0.57 18.69 31.47
C TYR A 28 -0.08 20.14 31.31
N THR A 29 0.85 20.53 32.17
CA THR A 29 1.67 21.72 31.95
C THR A 29 2.59 21.46 30.77
N VAL A 30 2.32 22.12 29.65
CA VAL A 30 3.24 22.21 28.50
C VAL A 30 4.45 23.01 28.96
N SER A 31 5.56 22.33 29.21
CA SER A 31 6.87 22.97 29.31
C SER A 31 7.35 23.25 27.89
N GLU A 32 7.43 24.52 27.51
CA GLU A 32 8.12 24.98 26.30
C GLU A 32 9.63 24.76 26.44
N ASP A 33 10.09 23.52 26.28
CA ASP A 33 11.52 23.26 26.09
C ASP A 33 11.88 23.53 24.63
N LYS A 34 12.39 24.73 24.40
CA LYS A 34 13.03 25.16 23.15
C LYS A 34 14.20 24.22 22.81
N PRO A 35 14.29 23.69 21.58
CA PRO A 35 15.48 22.95 21.15
C PRO A 35 16.69 23.91 20.99
N PRO A 36 17.89 23.53 21.45
CA PRO A 36 19.07 24.35 21.31
C PRO A 36 19.75 24.04 19.98
N PHE A 37 19.41 24.76 18.91
CA PHE A 37 20.25 24.73 17.70
C PHE A 37 20.45 26.14 17.16
N LYS A 38 21.65 26.66 17.43
CA LYS A 38 22.19 27.88 16.83
C LYS A 38 22.52 27.60 15.36
N ALA A 39 22.02 28.47 14.50
CA ALA A 39 22.51 28.63 13.14
C ALA A 39 23.96 29.20 13.16
N ASN A 40 24.72 28.88 12.11
CA ASN A 40 26.03 29.40 11.72
C ASN A 40 27.27 28.64 12.22
N VAL A 41 27.74 27.68 11.43
CA VAL A 41 29.19 27.44 11.22
C VAL A 41 29.44 27.11 9.73
N PRO A 42 30.46 27.69 9.06
CA PRO A 42 30.71 27.53 7.63
C PRO A 42 31.33 26.18 7.24
N LEU A 43 30.99 25.70 6.03
CA LEU A 43 31.57 24.54 5.35
C LEU A 43 33.07 24.75 5.03
N PRO A 44 33.95 23.75 5.24
CA PRO A 44 35.30 23.79 4.70
C PRO A 44 35.29 23.49 3.20
N ARG A 45 35.87 24.41 2.42
CA ARG A 45 36.26 24.19 1.02
C ARG A 45 37.45 23.22 0.98
N THR A 46 37.34 22.16 0.21
CA THR A 46 38.49 21.42 -0.32
C THR A 46 38.45 21.50 -1.85
N ASN A 47 39.35 22.33 -2.37
CA ASN A 47 39.78 22.33 -3.76
C ASN A 47 40.73 21.14 -4.02
N VAL A 48 41.03 20.92 -5.31
CA VAL A 48 42.20 20.25 -5.93
C VAL A 48 41.81 18.95 -6.69
N PRO A 49 42.31 18.67 -7.91
CA PRO A 49 42.23 19.45 -9.16
C PRO A 49 41.76 18.58 -10.36
N MET A 50 41.41 19.23 -11.48
CA MET A 50 41.25 18.57 -12.78
C MET A 50 42.60 18.07 -13.32
N SER A 51 42.65 16.80 -13.76
CA SER A 51 43.67 16.33 -14.71
C SER A 51 42.99 15.64 -15.88
N SER A 52 43.18 16.23 -17.06
CA SER A 52 42.86 15.67 -18.37
C SER A 52 43.88 14.59 -18.76
N SER A 53 43.42 13.43 -19.20
CA SER A 53 44.16 12.61 -20.16
C SER A 53 43.23 11.79 -21.04
N SER A 54 43.67 11.65 -22.27
CA SER A 54 42.97 11.27 -23.49
C SER A 54 42.85 9.75 -23.72
N SER A 55 41.75 9.39 -24.37
CA SER A 55 41.49 8.25 -25.25
C SER A 55 42.54 7.13 -25.37
N SER A 56 42.12 5.91 -25.05
CA SER A 56 42.54 4.70 -25.76
C SER A 56 41.38 3.72 -25.86
N SER A 57 41.02 3.40 -27.10
CA SER A 57 40.05 2.38 -27.50
C SER A 57 40.48 0.99 -27.02
N SER A 58 39.58 0.28 -26.34
CA SER A 58 39.73 -1.16 -26.10
C SER A 58 38.34 -1.78 -26.13
N SER A 59 38.07 -2.49 -27.21
CA SER A 59 36.90 -3.35 -27.40
C SER A 59 36.88 -4.44 -26.34
N VAL A 60 36.03 -4.29 -25.32
CA VAL A 60 35.75 -5.35 -24.35
C VAL A 60 34.50 -6.08 -24.81
N SER A 61 34.70 -7.32 -25.27
CA SER A 61 33.65 -8.28 -25.57
C SER A 61 32.79 -8.51 -24.33
N VAL A 62 31.53 -8.09 -24.41
CA VAL A 62 30.51 -8.40 -23.40
C VAL A 62 30.19 -9.89 -23.52
N VAL A 63 30.90 -10.72 -22.76
CA VAL A 63 30.50 -12.10 -22.53
C VAL A 63 29.27 -12.05 -21.64
N ALA A 64 28.09 -12.15 -22.26
CA ALA A 64 26.84 -12.37 -21.55
C ALA A 64 26.92 -13.71 -20.81
N SER A 65 27.26 -13.67 -19.53
CA SER A 65 27.07 -14.83 -18.67
C SER A 65 25.57 -14.99 -18.42
N ASP A 66 24.93 -15.84 -19.21
CA ASP A 66 23.62 -16.41 -18.92
C ASP A 66 23.71 -17.22 -17.62
N GLN A 67 23.65 -16.53 -16.48
CA GLN A 67 23.28 -17.18 -15.23
C GLN A 67 21.79 -17.44 -15.31
N LYS A 68 21.43 -18.68 -15.66
CA LYS A 68 20.14 -19.29 -15.28
C LYS A 68 20.03 -19.20 -13.75
N GLU A 69 19.49 -18.09 -13.25
CA GLU A 69 18.94 -18.02 -11.91
C GLU A 69 17.94 -19.18 -11.80
N LYS A 70 18.27 -20.17 -10.95
CA LYS A 70 17.28 -21.15 -10.50
C LYS A 70 16.03 -20.37 -10.11
N GLU A 71 14.84 -20.82 -10.52
CA GLU A 71 13.59 -20.31 -9.98
C GLU A 71 13.62 -20.52 -8.46
N GLU A 72 14.11 -19.50 -7.75
CA GLU A 72 14.16 -19.48 -6.31
C GLU A 72 12.70 -19.37 -5.87
N LEU A 73 12.16 -20.50 -5.38
CA LEU A 73 10.81 -20.56 -4.85
C LEU A 73 10.65 -19.47 -3.81
N ASP A 74 9.70 -18.56 -4.02
CA ASP A 74 9.45 -17.43 -3.14
C ASP A 74 9.26 -17.95 -1.70
N PRO A 75 10.13 -17.56 -0.74
CA PRO A 75 10.12 -18.09 0.62
C PRO A 75 8.86 -17.71 1.40
N LEU A 76 8.04 -16.80 0.86
CA LEU A 76 6.76 -16.38 1.41
C LEU A 76 5.58 -17.22 0.88
N VAL A 77 5.81 -18.20 0.01
CA VAL A 77 4.76 -19.07 -0.53
C VAL A 77 4.70 -20.39 0.25
N PRO A 78 3.57 -20.70 0.93
CA PRO A 78 3.44 -21.94 1.69
C PRO A 78 3.40 -23.17 0.77
N PRO A 79 3.79 -24.36 1.26
CA PRO A 79 3.74 -25.57 0.46
C PRO A 79 2.31 -25.91 0.02
N PRO A 80 2.10 -26.31 -1.25
CA PRO A 80 0.76 -26.56 -1.78
C PRO A 80 0.09 -27.72 -1.04
N LYS A 81 -1.21 -27.56 -0.74
CA LYS A 81 -2.04 -28.58 -0.05
C LYS A 81 -1.52 -29.02 1.33
N ALA A 82 -0.59 -28.28 1.93
CA ALA A 82 -0.09 -28.59 3.27
C ALA A 82 -1.15 -28.39 4.35
N ARG A 83 -1.20 -29.31 5.32
CA ARG A 83 -2.01 -29.19 6.54
C ARG A 83 -1.46 -28.08 7.44
N LYS A 84 -2.28 -27.58 8.36
CA LYS A 84 -1.91 -26.53 9.33
C LYS A 84 -0.58 -26.83 10.05
N SER A 85 -0.40 -28.04 10.60
CA SER A 85 0.84 -28.41 11.31
C SER A 85 2.07 -28.38 10.40
N GLN A 86 1.93 -28.83 9.15
CA GLN A 86 3.01 -28.81 8.16
C GLN A 86 3.40 -27.39 7.76
N ARG A 87 2.41 -26.47 7.63
CA ARG A 87 2.69 -25.05 7.34
C ARG A 87 3.38 -24.35 8.50
N ILE A 88 2.97 -24.62 9.74
CA ILE A 88 3.64 -24.09 10.93
C ILE A 88 5.10 -24.54 10.96
N GLU A 89 5.36 -25.83 10.76
CA GLU A 89 6.72 -26.37 10.76
C GLU A 89 7.56 -25.80 9.60
N TRP A 90 6.99 -25.73 8.40
CA TRP A 90 7.64 -25.08 7.25
C TRP A 90 7.99 -23.62 7.56
N PHE A 91 7.04 -22.86 8.10
CA PHE A 91 7.23 -21.46 8.38
C PHE A 91 8.28 -21.24 9.46
N ARG A 92 8.29 -22.07 10.50
CA ARG A 92 9.33 -22.04 11.55
C ARG A 92 10.73 -22.21 10.97
N ARG A 93 10.91 -23.11 10.01
CA ARG A 93 12.20 -23.32 9.32
C ARG A 93 12.58 -22.14 8.44
N LYS A 94 11.61 -21.50 7.78
CA LYS A 94 11.85 -20.38 6.88
C LYS A 94 12.06 -19.06 7.61
N LEU A 95 11.48 -18.89 8.80
CA LEU A 95 11.49 -17.64 9.56
C LEU A 95 12.87 -16.98 9.72
N PRO A 96 13.98 -17.71 9.98
CA PRO A 96 15.31 -17.12 10.06
C PRO A 96 15.81 -16.48 8.76
N GLU A 97 15.31 -16.92 7.60
CA GLU A 97 15.66 -16.40 6.27
C GLU A 97 14.80 -15.17 5.87
N LEU A 98 13.72 -14.88 6.62
CA LEU A 98 12.76 -13.83 6.26
C LEU A 98 13.17 -12.45 6.80
N ASP A 99 14.09 -11.79 6.09
CA ASP A 99 14.54 -10.44 6.44
C ASP A 99 13.43 -9.38 6.42
N ILE A 100 12.38 -9.58 5.62
CA ILE A 100 11.18 -8.72 5.59
C ILE A 100 10.46 -8.62 6.95
N LEU A 101 10.66 -9.60 7.85
CA LEU A 101 10.08 -9.63 9.20
C LEU A 101 11.04 -9.08 10.28
N LYS A 102 12.19 -8.55 9.87
CA LYS A 102 13.25 -8.01 10.75
C LYS A 102 13.51 -6.54 10.40
N SER A 103 14.08 -5.82 11.36
CA SER A 103 14.70 -4.52 11.08
C SER A 103 16.17 -4.79 10.71
N THR A 104 16.49 -4.63 9.43
CA THR A 104 17.85 -4.75 8.89
C THR A 104 18.51 -3.39 8.85
N SER A 105 19.84 -3.33 8.65
CA SER A 105 20.56 -2.05 8.48
C SER A 105 20.02 -1.20 7.33
N LYS A 106 19.42 -1.84 6.32
CA LYS A 106 18.79 -1.16 5.19
C LYS A 106 17.37 -0.71 5.50
N SER A 107 16.55 -1.58 6.09
CA SER A 107 15.15 -1.24 6.39
C SER A 107 15.03 -0.16 7.48
N THR A 108 15.99 -0.05 8.40
CA THR A 108 15.96 1.02 9.43
C THR A 108 16.04 2.43 8.84
N ARG A 109 16.54 2.59 7.60
CA ARG A 109 16.52 3.86 6.85
C ARG A 109 15.17 4.17 6.22
N PHE A 110 14.18 3.28 6.32
CA PHE A 110 12.85 3.44 5.74
C PHE A 110 12.20 4.77 6.11
N HIS A 111 12.15 5.08 7.41
CA HIS A 111 11.48 6.29 7.90
C HIS A 111 12.14 7.57 7.37
N GLU A 112 13.47 7.65 7.47
CA GLU A 112 14.25 8.78 6.97
C GLU A 112 14.01 9.00 5.47
N ARG A 113 14.07 7.94 4.66
CA ARG A 113 13.90 8.04 3.20
C ARG A 113 12.48 8.44 2.79
N VAL A 114 11.46 8.00 3.52
CA VAL A 114 10.09 8.48 3.30
C VAL A 114 10.00 9.98 3.62
N LEU A 115 10.56 10.42 4.74
CA LEU A 115 10.57 11.83 5.12
C LEU A 115 11.41 12.70 4.19
N GLU A 116 12.49 12.18 3.60
CA GLU A 116 13.28 12.89 2.59
C GLU A 116 12.44 13.24 1.36
N LEU A 117 11.63 12.30 0.87
CA LEU A 117 10.68 12.58 -0.21
C LEU A 117 9.62 13.61 0.22
N TYR A 118 9.22 13.61 1.49
CA TYR A 118 8.21 14.54 2.01
C TYR A 118 8.70 15.98 2.12
N LYS A 119 10.02 16.19 2.14
CA LYS A 119 10.60 17.54 2.06
C LYS A 119 10.40 18.16 0.67
N SER A 120 10.10 17.35 -0.35
CA SER A 120 9.63 17.86 -1.63
C SER A 120 8.26 18.52 -1.45
N ASN A 121 7.98 19.57 -2.23
CA ASN A 121 6.71 20.29 -2.17
C ASN A 121 5.60 19.51 -2.90
N CYS A 122 5.19 18.37 -2.33
CA CYS A 122 4.22 17.45 -2.92
C CYS A 122 2.78 17.94 -2.70
N SER A 123 1.89 17.77 -3.68
CA SER A 123 0.46 18.00 -3.51
C SER A 123 -0.22 16.90 -2.69
N ALA A 124 0.27 15.66 -2.82
CA ALA A 124 -0.17 14.51 -2.05
C ALA A 124 0.91 13.43 -2.03
N GLN A 125 0.89 12.62 -0.97
CA GLN A 125 1.80 11.50 -0.77
C GLN A 125 1.08 10.20 -1.13
N PHE A 126 1.70 9.41 -2.00
CA PHE A 126 1.16 8.17 -2.52
C PHE A 126 2.04 7.00 -2.12
N PHE A 127 1.41 5.87 -1.87
CA PHE A 127 2.05 4.62 -1.48
C PHE A 127 1.59 3.49 -2.38
N MET A 128 2.56 2.75 -2.91
CA MET A 128 2.34 1.47 -3.58
C MET A 128 3.19 0.40 -2.91
N ILE A 129 2.75 -0.86 -2.95
CA ILE A 129 3.51 -1.98 -2.36
C ILE A 129 3.89 -2.97 -3.47
N TRP A 130 5.19 -3.30 -3.55
CA TRP A 130 5.69 -4.33 -4.46
C TRP A 130 6.62 -5.30 -3.73
N LEU A 131 6.08 -6.47 -3.36
CA LEU A 131 6.82 -7.50 -2.62
C LEU A 131 7.37 -8.62 -3.50
N SER A 132 7.11 -8.57 -4.81
CA SER A 132 7.62 -9.54 -5.78
C SER A 132 9.04 -9.16 -6.26
N PRO A 133 9.76 -10.05 -6.96
CA PRO A 133 11.06 -9.74 -7.53
C PRO A 133 11.03 -8.51 -8.44
N ALA A 134 12.10 -7.71 -8.45
CA ALA A 134 12.19 -6.50 -9.27
C ALA A 134 12.00 -6.80 -10.76
N LYS A 135 12.51 -7.94 -11.25
CA LYS A 135 12.37 -8.37 -12.64
C LYS A 135 10.93 -8.56 -13.11
N SER A 136 10.00 -8.73 -12.18
CA SER A 136 8.58 -8.91 -12.46
C SER A 136 7.79 -7.61 -12.38
N PHE A 137 8.42 -6.49 -11.98
CA PHE A 137 7.80 -5.17 -12.01
C PHE A 137 7.73 -4.73 -13.47
N GLY A 138 6.58 -5.00 -14.07
CA GLY A 138 6.47 -5.08 -15.51
C GLY A 138 5.74 -3.89 -16.11
N PRO A 139 5.40 -4.03 -17.39
CA PRO A 139 4.64 -3.05 -18.18
C PRO A 139 3.41 -2.48 -17.47
N ARG A 140 2.62 -3.33 -16.81
CA ARG A 140 1.37 -2.94 -16.14
C ARG A 140 1.61 -2.07 -14.91
N GLU A 141 2.60 -2.44 -14.11
CA GLU A 141 2.99 -1.66 -12.94
C GLU A 141 3.62 -0.32 -13.35
N MET A 142 4.42 -0.32 -14.43
CA MET A 142 4.93 0.92 -15.02
C MET A 142 3.79 1.83 -15.51
N LEU A 143 2.71 1.27 -16.10
CA LEU A 143 1.52 2.03 -16.47
C LEU A 143 0.83 2.68 -15.26
N ALA A 144 0.73 1.97 -14.14
CA ALA A 144 0.16 2.52 -12.91
C ALA A 144 0.97 3.72 -12.40
N VAL A 145 2.30 3.64 -12.44
CA VAL A 145 3.19 4.73 -12.04
C VAL A 145 3.11 5.90 -13.04
N ASP A 146 3.14 5.63 -14.35
CA ASP A 146 3.07 6.67 -15.38
C ASP A 146 1.76 7.45 -15.29
N THR A 147 0.62 6.74 -15.27
CA THR A 147 -0.69 7.39 -15.20
C THR A 147 -0.92 8.14 -13.89
N LEU A 148 -0.33 7.70 -12.77
CA LEU A 148 -0.33 8.49 -11.53
C LEU A 148 0.31 9.87 -11.76
N PHE A 149 1.53 9.92 -12.29
CA PHE A 149 2.24 11.20 -12.43
C PHE A 149 1.65 12.10 -13.51
N THR A 150 1.05 11.55 -14.56
CA THR A 150 0.41 12.36 -15.61
C THR A 150 -0.90 12.99 -15.14
N THR A 151 -1.65 12.29 -14.30
CA THR A 151 -2.92 12.80 -13.73
C THR A 151 -2.72 13.61 -12.44
N ASN A 152 -1.66 13.32 -11.69
CA ASN A 152 -1.32 13.96 -10.42
C ASN A 152 0.13 14.50 -10.47
N PRO A 153 0.40 15.58 -11.23
CA PRO A 153 1.77 16.05 -11.49
C PRO A 153 2.55 16.51 -10.24
N GLY A 154 1.86 16.81 -9.13
CA GLY A 154 2.46 17.13 -7.84
C GLY A 154 2.65 15.93 -6.90
N ALA A 155 2.39 14.70 -7.37
CA ALA A 155 2.47 13.50 -6.55
C ALA A 155 3.90 13.23 -6.06
N CYS A 156 3.99 12.68 -4.85
CA CYS A 156 5.19 12.02 -4.35
C CYS A 156 4.88 10.56 -4.09
N LEU A 157 5.51 9.66 -4.83
CA LEU A 157 5.26 8.22 -4.75
C LEU A 157 6.38 7.51 -4.00
N VAL A 158 6.00 6.79 -2.94
CA VAL A 158 6.84 5.80 -2.28
C VAL A 158 6.38 4.41 -2.71
N ILE A 159 7.27 3.66 -3.37
CA ILE A 159 7.06 2.23 -3.63
C ILE A 159 7.74 1.44 -2.51
N LEU A 160 6.96 0.84 -1.62
CA LEU A 160 7.45 -0.04 -0.56
C LEU A 160 7.87 -1.37 -1.17
N SER A 161 9.18 -1.58 -1.34
CA SER A 161 9.72 -2.74 -2.03
C SER A 161 11.19 -2.99 -1.70
N ASN A 162 11.49 -4.17 -1.16
CA ASN A 162 12.86 -4.61 -0.92
C ASN A 162 13.62 -4.88 -2.23
N SER A 163 12.91 -5.36 -3.25
CA SER A 163 13.52 -5.76 -4.53
C SER A 163 13.76 -4.56 -5.43
N LEU A 164 12.86 -3.57 -5.47
CA LEU A 164 13.04 -2.34 -6.26
C LEU A 164 13.97 -1.32 -5.59
N ASP A 165 14.15 -1.39 -4.27
CA ASP A 165 15.20 -0.63 -3.59
C ASP A 165 16.57 -1.27 -3.88
N SER A 166 17.02 -1.29 -5.13
CA SER A 166 18.24 -1.95 -5.57
C SER A 166 18.77 -1.29 -6.86
N PRO A 167 20.02 -1.54 -7.28
CA PRO A 167 20.51 -1.06 -8.57
C PRO A 167 19.62 -1.47 -9.75
N LYS A 168 19.09 -2.71 -9.74
CA LYS A 168 18.16 -3.19 -10.77
C LYS A 168 16.83 -2.43 -10.74
N GLY A 169 16.28 -2.19 -9.55
CA GLY A 169 15.07 -1.39 -9.42
C GLY A 169 15.27 0.07 -9.84
N ASN A 170 16.43 0.67 -9.54
CA ASN A 170 16.78 1.99 -10.06
C ASN A 170 16.81 2.02 -11.59
N THR A 171 17.35 0.99 -12.25
CA THR A 171 17.29 0.88 -13.71
C THR A 171 15.85 0.78 -14.23
N ILE A 172 14.99 0.00 -13.56
CA ILE A 172 13.58 -0.16 -13.94
C ILE A 172 12.83 1.17 -13.80
N LEU A 173 13.06 1.92 -12.72
CA LEU A 173 12.37 3.17 -12.42
C LEU A 173 13.02 4.39 -13.08
N LYS A 174 14.20 4.23 -13.70
CA LYS A 174 14.96 5.29 -14.38
C LYS A 174 14.12 6.15 -15.33
N PRO A 175 13.20 5.59 -16.16
CA PRO A 175 12.36 6.39 -17.05
C PRO A 175 11.49 7.44 -16.34
N PHE A 176 11.11 7.20 -15.09
CA PHE A 176 10.36 8.16 -14.25
C PHE A 176 11.31 9.14 -13.56
N LEU A 177 12.42 8.64 -13.03
CA LEU A 177 13.42 9.45 -12.33
C LEU A 177 14.07 10.48 -13.27
N ASP A 178 14.38 10.10 -14.50
CA ASP A 178 14.95 11.00 -15.52
C ASP A 178 14.01 12.16 -15.90
N ARG A 179 12.70 12.01 -15.65
CA ARG A 179 11.69 13.04 -15.88
C ARG A 179 11.50 13.97 -14.67
N GLY A 180 12.26 13.74 -13.59
CA GLY A 180 12.16 14.53 -12.37
C GLY A 180 10.91 14.22 -11.54
N TYR A 181 10.25 13.09 -11.76
CA TYR A 181 9.14 12.67 -10.90
C TYR A 181 9.64 12.35 -9.48
N ASN A 182 8.89 12.81 -8.48
CA ASN A 182 9.19 12.55 -7.07
C ASN A 182 8.82 11.11 -6.71
N LEU A 183 9.74 10.19 -6.99
CA LEU A 183 9.55 8.75 -6.83
C LEU A 183 10.72 8.16 -6.05
N VAL A 184 10.41 7.28 -5.09
CA VAL A 184 11.43 6.48 -4.41
C VAL A 184 10.93 5.06 -4.14
N ALA A 185 11.76 4.06 -4.46
CA ALA A 185 11.58 2.70 -3.97
C ALA A 185 12.37 2.50 -2.66
N VAL A 186 11.72 2.00 -1.62
CA VAL A 186 12.31 1.89 -0.27
C VAL A 186 12.04 0.51 0.32
N THR A 187 13.08 -0.12 0.85
CA THR A 187 12.99 -1.34 1.66
C THR A 187 12.14 -1.06 2.89
N LEU A 188 11.05 -1.82 3.04
CA LEU A 188 10.12 -1.68 4.15
C LEU A 188 10.69 -2.22 5.46
N ASP A 189 10.30 -1.58 6.57
CA ASP A 189 10.56 -2.05 7.93
C ASP A 189 9.23 -2.37 8.63
N ILE A 190 8.77 -3.62 8.50
CA ILE A 190 7.51 -4.08 9.10
C ILE A 190 7.53 -3.88 10.63
N PRO A 191 8.59 -4.26 11.38
CA PRO A 191 8.65 -3.98 12.82
C PRO A 191 8.44 -2.51 13.16
N PHE A 192 9.07 -1.57 12.44
CA PHE A 192 8.83 -0.15 12.62
C PHE A 192 7.38 0.24 12.32
N LEU A 193 6.83 -0.24 11.19
CA LEU A 193 5.48 0.08 10.73
C LEU A 193 4.38 -0.38 11.68
N VAL A 194 4.57 -1.50 12.38
CA VAL A 194 3.58 -2.00 13.34
C VAL A 194 3.83 -1.54 14.78
N LYS A 195 5.02 -0.99 15.08
CA LYS A 195 5.39 -0.55 16.43
C LYS A 195 4.38 0.45 16.99
N ASN A 196 3.95 0.22 18.24
CA ASN A 196 2.94 1.02 18.95
C ASN A 196 1.57 1.02 18.25
N THR A 197 1.25 -0.05 17.53
CA THR A 197 -0.07 -0.28 16.94
C THR A 197 -0.63 -1.64 17.40
N PRO A 198 -1.93 -1.89 17.29
CA PRO A 198 -2.51 -3.20 17.58
C PRO A 198 -1.85 -4.36 16.79
N ALA A 199 -1.35 -4.09 15.59
CA ALA A 199 -0.70 -5.09 14.73
C ALA A 199 0.67 -5.57 15.25
N GLU A 200 1.27 -4.91 16.24
CA GLU A 200 2.54 -5.35 16.83
C GLU A 200 2.40 -6.74 17.48
N ALA A 201 1.26 -7.00 18.12
CA ALA A 201 0.96 -8.29 18.73
C ALA A 201 0.85 -9.40 17.68
N TRP A 202 0.27 -9.11 16.52
CA TRP A 202 0.20 -10.05 15.41
C TRP A 202 1.59 -10.40 14.88
N LEU A 203 2.46 -9.40 14.67
CA LEU A 203 3.82 -9.65 14.20
C LEU A 203 4.61 -10.50 15.21
N LYS A 204 4.50 -10.20 16.51
CA LYS A 204 5.12 -11.01 17.59
C LYS A 204 4.62 -12.46 17.53
N LYS A 205 3.31 -12.66 17.38
CA LYS A 205 2.70 -13.99 17.28
C LYS A 205 3.15 -14.74 16.03
N LEU A 206 3.22 -14.09 14.87
CA LEU A 206 3.77 -14.67 13.64
C LEU A 206 5.23 -15.09 13.85
N LYS A 207 6.07 -14.19 14.36
CA LYS A 207 7.50 -14.44 14.63
C LYS A 207 7.78 -15.45 15.74
N SER A 208 6.78 -15.88 16.51
CA SER A 208 6.93 -17.02 17.43
C SER A 208 7.10 -18.35 16.69
N GLY A 209 6.73 -18.41 15.40
CA GLY A 209 6.74 -19.64 14.61
C GLY A 209 5.68 -20.66 15.02
N ASN A 210 4.77 -20.32 15.95
CA ASN A 210 3.71 -21.19 16.44
C ASN A 210 2.34 -20.86 15.82
N MET A 211 2.26 -19.75 15.10
CA MET A 211 1.08 -19.34 14.35
C MET A 211 1.11 -19.94 12.94
N ASP A 212 -0.04 -20.41 12.48
CA ASP A 212 -0.21 -20.80 11.09
C ASP A 212 -0.24 -19.54 10.21
N PRO A 213 0.71 -19.36 9.27
CA PRO A 213 0.67 -18.23 8.34
C PRO A 213 -0.46 -18.35 7.31
N GLY A 214 -1.07 -19.54 7.20
CA GLY A 214 -2.14 -19.84 6.27
C GLY A 214 -1.67 -20.38 4.91
N SER A 215 -2.65 -20.80 4.10
CA SER A 215 -2.40 -21.34 2.74
C SER A 215 -2.24 -20.25 1.68
N ILE A 216 -2.63 -19.02 1.96
CA ILE A 216 -2.41 -17.87 1.07
C ILE A 216 -0.96 -17.40 1.24
N PRO A 217 -0.25 -17.06 0.15
CA PRO A 217 1.10 -16.55 0.23
C PRO A 217 1.24 -15.38 1.21
N LEU A 218 2.25 -15.46 2.08
CA LEU A 218 2.47 -14.51 3.16
C LEU A 218 2.71 -13.10 2.64
N PHE A 219 3.33 -12.92 1.46
CA PHE A 219 3.50 -11.60 0.86
C PHE A 219 2.17 -10.89 0.61
N MET A 220 1.10 -11.61 0.29
CA MET A 220 -0.23 -11.01 0.09
C MET A 220 -0.77 -10.45 1.41
N ASN A 221 -0.70 -11.28 2.46
CA ASN A 221 -1.10 -10.87 3.81
C ASN A 221 -0.23 -9.72 4.34
N LEU A 222 1.08 -9.74 4.08
CA LEU A 222 1.98 -8.64 4.44
C LEU A 222 1.64 -7.36 3.69
N SER A 223 1.26 -7.42 2.41
CA SER A 223 0.76 -6.26 1.66
C SER A 223 -0.53 -5.71 2.28
N ASP A 224 -1.47 -6.59 2.65
CA ASP A 224 -2.73 -6.21 3.31
C ASP A 224 -2.49 -5.52 4.67
N LEU A 225 -1.50 -5.97 5.45
CA LEU A 225 -1.11 -5.29 6.68
C LEU A 225 -0.42 -3.95 6.41
N THR A 226 0.53 -3.96 5.47
CA THR A 226 1.43 -2.83 5.20
C THR A 226 0.66 -1.61 4.72
N ARG A 227 -0.36 -1.80 3.86
CA ARG A 227 -1.21 -0.68 3.41
C ARG A 227 -1.98 0.00 4.53
N LEU A 228 -2.39 -0.77 5.55
CA LEU A 228 -3.05 -0.23 6.73
C LEU A 228 -2.04 0.51 7.63
N ALA A 229 -0.89 -0.11 7.87
CA ALA A 229 0.13 0.41 8.78
C ALA A 229 0.80 1.68 8.24
N VAL A 230 1.07 1.74 6.93
CA VAL A 230 1.70 2.91 6.30
C VAL A 230 0.76 4.10 6.33
N LEU A 231 -0.52 3.93 5.98
CA LEU A 231 -1.50 5.01 6.08
C LEU A 231 -1.74 5.45 7.52
N TYR A 232 -1.74 4.54 8.50
CA TYR A 232 -1.83 4.95 9.89
C TYR A 232 -0.63 5.82 10.32
N LYS A 233 0.59 5.50 9.88
CA LYS A 233 1.82 6.19 10.31
C LYS A 233 2.21 7.42 9.49
N TYR A 234 1.70 7.56 8.27
CA TYR A 234 2.08 8.64 7.38
C TYR A 234 0.88 9.39 6.78
N GLY A 235 -0.34 8.86 6.89
CA GLY A 235 -1.48 9.36 6.13
C GLY A 235 -1.27 9.21 4.63
N GLY A 236 -1.96 10.04 3.85
CA GLY A 236 -1.82 10.09 2.39
C GLY A 236 -2.74 9.11 1.68
N VAL A 237 -2.26 8.62 0.52
CA VAL A 237 -3.04 7.78 -0.41
C VAL A 237 -2.34 6.44 -0.61
N TYR A 238 -3.03 5.33 -0.39
CA TYR A 238 -2.57 4.00 -0.77
C TYR A 238 -3.28 3.53 -2.03
N LEU A 239 -2.51 2.86 -2.91
CA LEU A 239 -2.97 2.31 -4.19
C LEU A 239 -2.31 0.95 -4.44
N ASP A 240 -3.09 0.00 -4.97
CA ASP A 240 -2.53 -1.21 -5.58
C ASP A 240 -1.76 -0.85 -6.87
N THR A 241 -0.74 -1.64 -7.23
CA THR A 241 0.12 -1.40 -8.40
C THR A 241 -0.54 -1.73 -9.74
N ASP A 242 -1.81 -2.11 -9.73
CA ASP A 242 -2.63 -2.43 -10.90
C ASP A 242 -3.82 -1.49 -11.05
N ILE A 243 -3.62 -0.24 -10.63
CA ILE A 243 -4.56 0.88 -10.78
C ILE A 243 -4.10 1.78 -11.92
N ILE A 244 -5.00 2.07 -12.86
CA ILE A 244 -4.80 3.07 -13.93
C ILE A 244 -5.53 4.35 -13.56
N PHE A 245 -4.82 5.47 -13.49
CA PHE A 245 -5.41 6.76 -13.17
C PHE A 245 -6.05 7.41 -14.39
N LEU A 246 -7.22 7.99 -14.19
CA LEU A 246 -7.95 8.77 -15.18
C LEU A 246 -8.13 10.24 -14.75
N LYS A 247 -8.07 10.53 -13.44
CA LYS A 247 -8.22 11.90 -12.90
C LYS A 247 -7.32 12.15 -11.70
N ASP A 248 -7.10 13.44 -11.43
CA ASP A 248 -6.45 13.86 -10.20
C ASP A 248 -7.28 13.46 -8.97
N MET A 249 -6.60 13.17 -7.86
CA MET A 249 -7.24 12.80 -6.59
C MET A 249 -7.27 13.98 -5.61
N LYS A 250 -7.16 15.21 -6.09
CA LYS A 250 -7.05 16.38 -5.23
C LYS A 250 -8.33 16.59 -4.44
N GLY A 251 -8.18 16.87 -3.15
CA GLY A 251 -9.32 17.15 -2.26
C GLY A 251 -9.99 15.91 -1.67
N LEU A 252 -9.60 14.70 -2.09
CA LEU A 252 -10.03 13.48 -1.41
C LEU A 252 -9.36 13.39 -0.03
N ARG A 253 -10.15 13.02 0.99
CA ARG A 253 -9.69 12.88 2.37
C ARG A 253 -10.58 11.90 3.12
N ASN A 254 -9.98 11.05 3.95
CA ASN A 254 -10.68 10.03 4.76
C ASN A 254 -11.72 9.28 3.93
N ALA A 255 -11.25 8.66 2.85
CA ALA A 255 -12.07 8.09 1.80
C ALA A 255 -11.71 6.63 1.49
N ILE A 256 -12.74 5.85 1.18
CA ILE A 256 -12.63 4.47 0.69
C ILE A 256 -13.72 4.21 -0.36
N GLY A 257 -13.50 3.26 -1.26
CA GLY A 257 -14.47 2.91 -2.31
C GLY A 257 -15.32 1.70 -1.98
N ALA A 258 -16.60 1.77 -2.33
CA ALA A 258 -17.45 0.59 -2.47
C ALA A 258 -17.06 -0.18 -3.74
N GLN A 259 -16.76 -1.46 -3.60
CA GLN A 259 -16.53 -2.36 -4.75
C GLN A 259 -17.84 -2.83 -5.37
N SER A 260 -18.87 -3.02 -4.56
CA SER A 260 -20.17 -3.52 -5.02
C SER A 260 -21.30 -2.94 -4.19
N LEU A 261 -22.46 -2.81 -4.82
CA LEU A 261 -23.71 -2.37 -4.21
C LEU A 261 -24.74 -3.50 -4.24
N ASP A 262 -25.65 -3.46 -3.28
CA ASP A 262 -26.88 -4.21 -3.32
C ASP A 262 -27.78 -3.65 -4.45
N PRO A 263 -28.33 -4.48 -5.35
CA PRO A 263 -29.07 -4.00 -6.50
C PRO A 263 -30.33 -3.20 -6.16
N GLU A 264 -30.99 -3.51 -5.04
CA GLU A 264 -32.26 -2.91 -4.64
C GLU A 264 -32.05 -1.69 -3.75
N THR A 265 -31.34 -1.87 -2.64
CA THR A 265 -31.15 -0.84 -1.62
C THR A 265 -30.10 0.20 -1.99
N LYS A 266 -29.27 -0.09 -3.00
CA LYS A 266 -28.09 0.70 -3.42
C LYS A 266 -27.05 0.93 -2.32
N ARG A 267 -27.16 0.20 -1.20
CA ARG A 267 -26.15 0.21 -0.13
C ARG A 267 -24.95 -0.60 -0.58
N TRP A 268 -23.76 -0.21 -0.16
CA TRP A 268 -22.58 -1.01 -0.46
C TRP A 268 -22.66 -2.37 0.24
N THR A 269 -22.20 -3.42 -0.46
CA THR A 269 -22.10 -4.79 0.06
C THR A 269 -20.65 -5.22 0.29
N ARG A 270 -19.70 -4.53 -0.36
CA ARG A 270 -18.28 -4.73 -0.18
C ARG A 270 -17.57 -3.40 -0.33
N LEU A 271 -16.74 -3.07 0.64
CA LEU A 271 -15.71 -2.05 0.50
C LEU A 271 -14.40 -2.71 0.08
N ASN A 272 -13.54 -1.96 -0.60
CA ASN A 272 -12.23 -2.44 -1.01
C ASN A 272 -11.15 -1.43 -0.61
N ASN A 273 -10.01 -1.96 -0.20
CA ASN A 273 -8.85 -1.24 0.32
C ASN A 273 -7.67 -1.23 -0.67
N ALA A 274 -7.91 -1.52 -1.94
CA ALA A 274 -6.96 -1.28 -3.03
C ALA A 274 -6.75 0.22 -3.29
N VAL A 275 -7.66 1.06 -2.80
CA VAL A 275 -7.59 2.53 -2.85
C VAL A 275 -8.08 3.06 -1.51
N MET A 276 -7.24 3.80 -0.80
CA MET A 276 -7.58 4.39 0.50
C MET A 276 -6.90 5.75 0.65
N VAL A 277 -7.63 6.72 1.15
CA VAL A 277 -7.10 8.06 1.45
C VAL A 277 -7.38 8.37 2.90
N PHE A 278 -6.37 8.57 3.73
CA PHE A 278 -6.58 8.82 5.16
C PHE A 278 -5.58 9.81 5.72
N ASP A 279 -6.03 10.55 6.73
CA ASP A 279 -5.15 11.38 7.54
C ASP A 279 -4.17 10.53 8.36
N LEU A 280 -3.05 11.15 8.70
CA LEU A 280 -2.09 10.60 9.65
C LEU A 280 -2.78 10.27 10.99
N TYR A 281 -2.50 9.08 11.53
CA TYR A 281 -3.07 8.56 12.79
C TYR A 281 -4.60 8.48 12.85
N HIS A 282 -5.27 8.41 11.69
CA HIS A 282 -6.72 8.34 11.65
C HIS A 282 -7.27 7.17 12.49
N PRO A 283 -8.26 7.39 13.39
CA PRO A 283 -8.72 6.37 14.33
C PRO A 283 -9.29 5.12 13.63
N LEU A 284 -9.96 5.29 12.49
CA LEU A 284 -10.46 4.14 11.70
C LEU A 284 -9.32 3.23 11.20
N MET A 285 -8.15 3.78 10.87
CA MET A 285 -6.99 2.97 10.48
C MET A 285 -6.47 2.13 11.64
N ARG A 286 -6.56 2.66 12.87
CA ARG A 286 -6.24 1.91 14.09
C ARG A 286 -7.22 0.76 14.32
N GLU A 287 -8.51 0.98 14.06
CA GLU A 287 -9.54 -0.08 14.12
C GLU A 287 -9.29 -1.18 13.07
N PHE A 288 -8.87 -0.82 11.86
CA PHE A 288 -8.48 -1.81 10.85
C PHE A 288 -7.25 -2.63 11.28
N LEU A 289 -6.23 -1.99 11.85
CA LEU A 289 -5.05 -2.69 12.37
C LEU A 289 -5.40 -3.61 13.54
N HIS A 290 -6.34 -3.20 14.40
CA HIS A 290 -6.87 -4.04 15.48
C HIS A 290 -7.58 -5.27 14.92
N GLU A 291 -8.54 -5.09 14.00
CA GLU A 291 -9.26 -6.19 13.37
C GLU A 291 -8.30 -7.14 12.64
N TYR A 292 -7.29 -6.61 11.95
CA TYR A 292 -6.27 -7.44 11.30
C TYR A 292 -5.56 -8.32 12.32
N ALA A 293 -5.14 -7.73 13.44
CA ALA A 293 -4.39 -8.46 14.46
C ALA A 293 -5.19 -9.55 15.17
N THR A 294 -6.47 -9.27 15.47
CA THR A 294 -7.31 -10.16 16.28
C THR A 294 -8.04 -11.22 15.48
N THR A 295 -8.32 -10.95 14.20
CA THR A 295 -9.15 -11.83 13.35
C THR A 295 -8.40 -12.44 12.17
N PHE A 296 -7.08 -12.27 12.10
CA PHE A 296 -6.26 -12.77 11.01
C PHE A 296 -6.58 -14.23 10.65
N ASP A 297 -6.85 -14.46 9.37
CA ASP A 297 -6.94 -15.81 8.80
C ASP A 297 -6.25 -15.86 7.44
N GLY A 298 -5.02 -16.37 7.43
CA GLY A 298 -4.24 -16.54 6.21
C GLY A 298 -4.73 -17.66 5.28
N ASN A 299 -5.83 -18.36 5.61
CA ASN A 299 -6.42 -19.39 4.75
C ASN A 299 -7.56 -18.87 3.87
N ARG A 300 -8.08 -17.66 4.14
CA ARG A 300 -9.29 -17.14 3.52
C ARG A 300 -9.01 -15.93 2.65
N TRP A 301 -9.26 -16.07 1.35
CA TRP A 301 -8.95 -15.02 0.38
C TRP A 301 -9.76 -13.75 0.65
N GLY A 302 -9.08 -12.61 0.74
CA GLY A 302 -9.66 -11.31 1.02
C GLY A 302 -10.10 -11.10 2.47
N HIS A 303 -10.06 -12.11 3.34
CA HIS A 303 -10.53 -12.03 4.72
C HIS A 303 -9.83 -10.92 5.52
N ASN A 304 -8.52 -10.78 5.30
CA ASN A 304 -7.65 -9.79 5.96
C ASN A 304 -7.63 -8.43 5.23
N SER A 305 -8.48 -8.23 4.22
CA SER A 305 -8.35 -7.11 3.28
C SER A 305 -9.72 -6.50 2.92
N PRO A 306 -10.36 -6.69 1.75
CA PRO A 306 -11.63 -6.01 1.48
C PRO A 306 -12.75 -6.47 2.43
N TYR A 307 -12.72 -7.72 2.89
CA TYR A 307 -13.69 -8.19 3.89
C TYR A 307 -13.44 -7.59 5.27
N LEU A 308 -12.18 -7.34 5.62
CA LEU A 308 -11.80 -6.73 6.90
C LEU A 308 -12.37 -5.32 7.01
N VAL A 309 -12.07 -4.45 6.04
CA VAL A 309 -12.52 -3.05 6.08
C VAL A 309 -14.04 -2.94 6.03
N SER A 310 -14.70 -3.85 5.30
CA SER A 310 -16.16 -3.93 5.28
C SER A 310 -16.74 -4.26 6.65
N ARG A 311 -16.26 -5.33 7.32
CA ARG A 311 -16.75 -5.75 8.64
C ARG A 311 -16.57 -4.66 9.69
N VAL A 312 -15.43 -3.97 9.66
CA VAL A 312 -15.13 -2.90 10.62
C VAL A 312 -16.08 -1.71 10.41
N ILE A 313 -16.24 -1.24 9.18
CA ILE A 313 -17.13 -0.10 8.89
C ILE A 313 -18.60 -0.46 9.15
N GLU A 314 -19.03 -1.68 8.80
CA GLU A 314 -20.38 -2.16 9.11
C GLU A 314 -20.64 -2.19 10.61
N ARG A 315 -19.69 -2.71 11.40
CA ARG A 315 -19.79 -2.78 12.87
C ARG A 315 -19.80 -1.41 13.53
N LEU A 316 -18.99 -0.48 13.04
CA LEU A 316 -18.85 0.85 13.63
C LEU A 316 -19.97 1.80 13.19
N GLY A 317 -20.52 1.59 11.99
CA GLY A 317 -21.47 2.50 11.35
C GLY A 317 -20.82 3.80 10.87
N CYS A 318 -21.63 4.69 10.28
CA CYS A 318 -21.19 6.00 9.80
C CYS A 318 -21.12 7.04 10.93
N LYS A 319 -20.27 6.79 11.93
CA LYS A 319 -20.10 7.75 13.04
C LYS A 319 -19.35 9.00 12.56
N PRO A 320 -19.82 10.21 12.92
CA PRO A 320 -19.16 11.47 12.55
C PRO A 320 -17.70 11.56 13.00
N GLU A 321 -17.34 10.89 14.11
CA GLU A 321 -15.98 10.85 14.67
C GLU A 321 -14.92 10.28 13.70
N TYR A 322 -15.33 9.46 12.73
CA TYR A 322 -14.43 8.92 11.72
C TYR A 322 -14.37 9.76 10.44
N ASN A 323 -15.23 10.77 10.27
CA ASN A 323 -15.28 11.63 9.09
C ASN A 323 -15.03 10.88 7.77
N LEU A 324 -15.67 9.73 7.60
CA LEU A 324 -15.41 8.81 6.49
C LEU A 324 -16.33 9.11 5.32
N THR A 325 -15.75 9.28 4.13
CA THR A 325 -16.48 9.32 2.86
C THR A 325 -16.37 7.96 2.15
N ILE A 326 -17.51 7.33 1.87
CA ILE A 326 -17.56 6.11 1.06
C ILE A 326 -17.97 6.50 -0.36
N PHE A 327 -17.05 6.35 -1.31
CA PHE A 327 -17.31 6.61 -2.71
C PHE A 327 -18.05 5.44 -3.38
N PRO A 328 -18.94 5.70 -4.35
CA PRO A 328 -19.61 4.65 -5.11
C PRO A 328 -18.60 3.87 -5.99
N PRO A 329 -18.97 2.68 -6.48
CA PRO A 329 -18.09 1.91 -7.36
C PRO A 329 -17.59 2.70 -8.56
N ASP A 330 -18.41 3.53 -9.19
CA ASP A 330 -18.04 4.29 -10.38
C ASP A 330 -16.83 5.23 -10.15
N ALA A 331 -16.53 5.60 -8.91
CA ALA A 331 -15.38 6.45 -8.59
C ALA A 331 -14.04 5.69 -8.70
N PHE A 332 -13.93 4.49 -8.11
CA PHE A 332 -12.66 3.75 -7.96
C PHE A 332 -12.67 2.33 -8.57
N TYR A 333 -13.85 1.73 -8.70
CA TYR A 333 -14.06 0.37 -9.18
C TYR A 333 -15.18 0.30 -10.24
N PRO A 334 -15.16 1.14 -11.29
CA PRO A 334 -16.26 1.26 -12.25
C PRO A 334 -16.54 -0.03 -13.04
N VAL A 335 -15.56 -0.93 -13.10
CA VAL A 335 -15.71 -2.24 -13.74
C VAL A 335 -15.22 -3.34 -12.80
N ASN A 336 -16.10 -4.28 -12.48
CA ASN A 336 -15.77 -5.40 -11.61
C ASN A 336 -14.90 -6.45 -12.32
N TRP A 337 -14.30 -7.31 -11.51
CA TRP A 337 -13.37 -8.37 -11.95
C TRP A 337 -13.95 -9.39 -12.94
N LEU A 338 -15.29 -9.55 -13.02
CA LEU A 338 -15.93 -10.43 -14.00
C LEU A 338 -16.01 -9.76 -15.39
N GLN A 339 -16.24 -8.45 -15.41
CA GLN A 339 -16.48 -7.67 -16.62
C GLN A 339 -15.19 -7.07 -17.21
N ILE A 340 -14.17 -6.86 -16.37
CA ILE A 340 -12.92 -6.21 -16.77
C ILE A 340 -12.25 -6.82 -18.01
N PRO A 341 -12.27 -8.16 -18.27
CA PRO A 341 -11.64 -8.72 -19.47
C PRO A 341 -12.18 -8.16 -20.79
N ARG A 342 -13.42 -7.68 -20.82
CA ARG A 342 -14.03 -7.10 -22.02
C ARG A 342 -13.33 -5.82 -22.47
N LEU A 343 -12.77 -5.05 -21.53
CA LEU A 343 -12.12 -3.77 -21.84
C LEU A 343 -10.77 -3.94 -22.56
N PHE A 344 -10.23 -5.15 -22.59
CA PHE A 344 -8.96 -5.48 -23.23
C PHE A 344 -9.09 -5.90 -24.70
N LYS A 345 -10.31 -6.16 -25.17
CA LYS A 345 -10.56 -6.70 -26.51
C LYS A 345 -10.80 -5.60 -27.54
N LYS A 346 -10.26 -5.77 -28.74
CA LYS A 346 -10.53 -4.91 -29.88
C LYS A 346 -11.97 -5.11 -30.35
N PRO A 347 -12.66 -4.05 -30.82
CA PRO A 347 -13.98 -4.19 -31.41
C PRO A 347 -13.90 -4.93 -32.75
N ALA A 348 -14.84 -5.83 -33.01
CA ALA A 348 -14.96 -6.57 -34.28
C ALA A 348 -16.10 -6.04 -35.18
N THR A 349 -17.01 -5.24 -34.62
CA THR A 349 -18.16 -4.67 -35.34
C THR A 349 -18.32 -3.17 -35.06
N THR A 350 -19.03 -2.45 -35.93
CA THR A 350 -19.35 -1.02 -35.72
C THR A 350 -20.03 -0.76 -34.38
N ARG A 351 -20.98 -1.62 -33.98
CA ARG A 351 -21.67 -1.51 -32.69
C ARG A 351 -20.73 -1.67 -31.50
N GLU A 352 -19.75 -2.57 -31.61
CA GLU A 352 -18.73 -2.74 -30.57
C GLU A 352 -17.77 -1.55 -30.52
N ALA A 353 -17.40 -0.99 -31.68
CA ALA A 353 -16.58 0.22 -31.74
C ALA A 353 -17.29 1.41 -31.08
N GLU A 354 -18.57 1.63 -31.37
CA GLU A 354 -19.39 2.64 -30.69
C GLU A 354 -19.49 2.39 -29.17
N TRP A 355 -19.61 1.13 -28.75
CA TRP A 355 -19.59 0.78 -27.33
C TRP A 355 -18.24 1.11 -26.67
N VAL A 356 -17.12 0.88 -27.38
CA VAL A 356 -15.78 1.26 -26.90
C VAL A 356 -15.71 2.77 -26.68
N GLU A 357 -16.10 3.60 -27.66
CA GLU A 357 -16.02 5.06 -27.52
C GLU A 357 -16.88 5.55 -26.34
N ARG A 358 -18.15 5.12 -26.25
CA ARG A 358 -19.01 5.48 -25.12
C ARG A 358 -18.42 5.08 -23.77
N THR A 359 -17.85 3.87 -23.68
CA THR A 359 -17.24 3.38 -22.44
C THR A 359 -15.99 4.20 -22.07
N VAL A 360 -15.18 4.61 -23.05
CA VAL A 360 -14.03 5.48 -22.83
C VAL A 360 -14.48 6.84 -22.31
N ASP A 361 -15.51 7.42 -22.91
CA ASP A 361 -16.06 8.71 -22.48
C ASP A 361 -16.64 8.63 -21.06
N ASP A 362 -17.47 7.63 -20.78
CA ASP A 362 -18.10 7.43 -19.48
C ASP A 362 -17.05 7.28 -18.37
N LEU A 363 -16.01 6.46 -18.60
CA LEU A 363 -14.94 6.24 -17.62
C LEU A 363 -14.09 7.48 -17.42
N SER A 364 -13.72 8.18 -18.50
CA SER A 364 -12.90 9.39 -18.43
C SER A 364 -13.64 10.54 -17.73
N GLN A 365 -14.98 10.59 -17.85
CA GLN A 365 -15.80 11.63 -17.23
C GLN A 365 -16.31 11.26 -15.83
N GLY A 366 -16.48 9.97 -15.50
CA GLY A 366 -17.09 9.53 -14.25
C GLY A 366 -16.12 9.03 -13.19
N SER A 367 -14.98 8.49 -13.60
CA SER A 367 -14.10 7.72 -12.70
C SER A 367 -12.78 8.41 -12.42
N TYR A 368 -12.23 8.21 -11.22
CA TYR A 368 -10.86 8.61 -10.90
C TYR A 368 -9.85 7.63 -11.49
N MET A 369 -10.22 6.36 -11.58
CA MET A 369 -9.31 5.29 -11.92
C MET A 369 -10.03 3.99 -12.32
N ILE A 370 -9.26 3.04 -12.84
CA ILE A 370 -9.69 1.67 -13.13
C ILE A 370 -8.76 0.69 -12.41
N HIS A 371 -9.36 -0.23 -11.65
CA HIS A 371 -8.64 -1.37 -11.09
C HIS A 371 -8.57 -2.51 -12.11
N LEU A 372 -7.35 -2.95 -12.45
CA LEU A 372 -7.15 -3.96 -13.49
C LEU A 372 -7.44 -5.38 -13.02
N TRP A 373 -7.49 -5.63 -11.71
CA TRP A 373 -7.69 -6.95 -11.13
C TRP A 373 -6.65 -7.95 -11.67
N ASN A 374 -5.35 -7.67 -11.50
CA ASN A 374 -4.26 -8.39 -12.17
C ASN A 374 -4.30 -9.92 -11.99
N LYS A 375 -4.90 -10.45 -10.92
CA LYS A 375 -5.15 -11.89 -10.78
C LYS A 375 -5.93 -12.48 -11.97
N VAL A 376 -6.86 -11.71 -12.53
CA VAL A 376 -7.68 -12.04 -13.70
C VAL A 376 -7.00 -11.60 -14.99
N THR A 377 -6.49 -10.36 -15.04
CA THR A 377 -6.13 -9.72 -16.32
C THR A 377 -4.66 -9.79 -16.70
N ARG A 378 -3.74 -10.18 -15.80
CA ARG A 378 -2.29 -10.14 -16.07
C ARG A 378 -1.84 -10.89 -17.33
N LYS A 379 -2.59 -11.92 -17.74
CA LYS A 379 -2.30 -12.73 -18.94
C LYS A 379 -3.04 -12.26 -20.20
N ILE A 380 -3.90 -11.26 -20.09
CA ILE A 380 -4.71 -10.74 -21.20
C ILE A 380 -3.91 -9.63 -21.87
N LYS A 381 -3.80 -9.66 -23.20
CA LYS A 381 -3.17 -8.57 -23.96
C LYS A 381 -4.13 -7.37 -24.02
N ILE A 382 -3.59 -6.15 -23.89
CA ILE A 382 -4.34 -4.94 -24.24
C ILE A 382 -4.33 -4.86 -25.77
N GLU A 383 -5.45 -5.21 -26.40
CA GLU A 383 -5.55 -5.18 -27.86
C GLU A 383 -5.71 -3.74 -28.36
N GLU A 384 -5.08 -3.44 -29.49
CA GLU A 384 -5.17 -2.12 -30.12
C GLU A 384 -6.63 -1.78 -30.45
N GLY A 385 -7.04 -0.55 -30.14
CA GLY A 385 -8.41 -0.08 -30.30
C GLY A 385 -9.38 -0.50 -29.20
N SER A 386 -8.97 -1.31 -28.22
CA SER A 386 -9.78 -1.61 -27.04
C SER A 386 -9.99 -0.39 -26.13
N VAL A 387 -10.93 -0.49 -25.18
CA VAL A 387 -11.16 0.55 -24.14
C VAL A 387 -9.87 0.84 -23.38
N MET A 388 -9.18 -0.20 -22.88
CA MET A 388 -7.93 -0.02 -22.14
C MET A 388 -6.85 0.62 -23.00
N HIS A 389 -6.71 0.22 -24.26
CA HIS A 389 -5.76 0.82 -25.18
C HIS A 389 -6.00 2.33 -25.32
N LYS A 390 -7.25 2.74 -25.56
CA LYS A 390 -7.61 4.16 -25.70
C LYS A 390 -7.36 4.95 -24.42
N LEU A 391 -7.82 4.46 -23.26
CA LEU A 391 -7.64 5.15 -21.99
C LEU A 391 -6.17 5.34 -21.62
N ILE A 392 -5.36 4.30 -21.82
CA ILE A 392 -3.91 4.36 -21.54
C ILE A 392 -3.24 5.34 -22.50
N SER A 393 -3.52 5.25 -23.81
CA SER A 393 -2.91 6.12 -24.81
C SER A 393 -3.16 7.61 -24.57
N THR A 394 -4.26 7.98 -23.91
CA THR A 394 -4.56 9.37 -23.53
C THR A 394 -3.77 9.84 -22.31
N HIS A 395 -3.46 8.96 -21.37
CA HIS A 395 -2.88 9.31 -20.06
C HIS A 395 -1.41 8.93 -19.89
N CYS A 396 -0.80 8.35 -20.93
CA CYS A 396 0.54 7.80 -20.87
C CYS A 396 1.56 8.71 -21.54
N THR A 397 2.68 8.96 -20.86
CA THR A 397 3.78 9.78 -21.40
C THR A 397 5.10 9.04 -21.52
N VAL A 398 5.32 8.03 -20.67
CA VAL A 398 6.52 7.18 -20.67
C VAL A 398 6.25 5.85 -21.38
N CYS A 399 4.99 5.41 -21.39
CA CYS A 399 4.60 4.06 -21.78
C CYS A 399 4.40 3.82 -23.30
N GLY A 400 4.78 4.74 -24.19
CA GLY A 400 4.57 4.59 -25.64
C GLY A 400 5.12 3.28 -26.25
N ASN A 401 6.10 2.64 -25.59
CA ASN A 401 6.65 1.33 -25.96
C ASN A 401 6.11 0.13 -25.14
N ILE A 402 5.30 0.39 -24.11
CA ILE A 402 4.86 -0.59 -23.09
C ILE A 402 3.61 -1.37 -23.54
N THR A 403 2.86 -0.87 -24.51
CA THR A 403 1.68 -1.56 -25.08
C THR A 403 2.02 -2.89 -25.77
N ASN A 404 3.30 -3.14 -26.07
CA ASN A 404 3.78 -4.35 -26.76
C ASN A 404 4.57 -5.33 -25.90
N SER A 405 4.84 -5.06 -24.63
CA SER A 405 5.75 -5.89 -23.84
C SER A 405 5.04 -7.07 -23.17
N HIS A 406 5.08 -8.22 -23.84
CA HIS A 406 5.17 -9.51 -23.16
C HIS A 406 6.58 -9.65 -22.60
N THR A 407 6.72 -9.65 -21.28
CA THR A 407 7.73 -10.43 -20.53
C THR A 407 7.39 -10.42 -19.06
#